data_AF-A0A9D0I6U5-F1
#
_entry.id   AF-A0A9D0I6U5-F1
#
_cell.length_a   1.000
_cell.length_b   1.000
_cell.length_c   1.000
_cell.angle_alpha   90.00
_cell.angle_beta   90.00
_cell.angle_gamma   90.00
#
_symmetry.space_group_name_H-M   'P 1'
#
loop_
_entity.id
_entity.type
_entity.pdbx_description
1 polymer ?
#
loop_
_entity_poly.entity_id
_entity_poly.type
_entity_poly.pdbx_seq_one_letter_code
_entity_poly.pdbx_strand_id
1 'polypeptide(L)'
;MDTEETDLVKTRQIAFTELHPDPRQAETAARMLSGVDGILETRAPTPTLLEVRYHVLEVTLEQIETALTETGFHLSSRLIHKLQRALYYYTEDVQRANNGCRRGDSNCTRKIFIESYQRRDHRLRDPRPEHWRRYL
;
A
#
# COMPACT_ATOMS: atom_id res chain seq x y z
N MET A 1 -10.35 -3.22 19.09
CA MET A 1 -10.72 -2.65 17.78
C MET A 1 -9.46 -2.38 16.94
N ASP A 2 -8.26 -2.52 17.50
CA ASP A 2 -6.97 -2.26 16.83
C ASP A 2 -6.43 -3.40 15.95
N THR A 3 -6.95 -4.62 16.11
CA THR A 3 -6.39 -5.81 15.43
C THR A 3 -6.67 -5.83 13.92
N GLU A 4 -7.82 -5.29 13.48
CA GLU A 4 -8.20 -5.27 12.06
C GLU A 4 -7.34 -4.28 11.26
N GLU A 5 -7.02 -3.12 11.84
CA GLU A 5 -6.17 -2.12 11.21
C GLU A 5 -4.73 -2.62 11.05
N THR A 6 -4.24 -3.42 12.02
CA THR A 6 -2.93 -4.08 11.89
C THR A 6 -2.90 -5.17 10.82
N ASP A 7 -4.01 -5.84 10.51
CA ASP A 7 -4.04 -6.86 9.46
C ASP A 7 -4.06 -6.25 8.05
N LEU A 8 -4.51 -5.01 7.89
CA LEU A 8 -4.47 -4.30 6.61
C LEU A 8 -3.08 -3.72 6.30
N VAL A 9 -2.24 -3.55 7.32
CA VAL A 9 -0.86 -3.09 7.15
C VAL A 9 0.06 -4.29 6.89
N LYS A 10 0.71 -4.30 5.73
CA LYS A 10 1.65 -5.35 5.35
C LYS A 10 3.08 -4.81 5.32
N THR A 11 4.00 -5.62 5.82
CA THR A 11 5.44 -5.39 5.70
C THR A 11 6.02 -6.45 4.78
N ARG A 12 6.67 -6.03 3.68
CA ARG A 12 7.26 -6.91 2.67
C ARG A 12 8.67 -6.49 2.33
N GLN A 13 9.47 -7.48 1.94
CA GLN A 13 10.82 -7.27 1.45
C GLN A 13 10.88 -7.44 -0.06
N ILE A 14 11.51 -6.49 -0.73
CA ILE A 14 11.73 -6.42 -2.16
C ILE A 14 13.22 -6.52 -2.40
N ALA A 15 13.66 -7.65 -2.96
CA ALA A 15 15.06 -7.89 -3.28
C ALA A 15 15.37 -7.47 -4.73
N PHE A 16 16.39 -6.64 -4.90
CA PHE A 16 16.89 -6.17 -6.19
C PHE A 16 18.00 -7.06 -6.75
N THR A 17 18.28 -6.90 -8.04
CA THR A 17 19.39 -7.56 -8.72
C THR A 17 20.72 -6.91 -8.33
N GLU A 18 21.74 -7.73 -8.06
CA GLU A 18 23.07 -7.25 -7.64
C GLU A 18 23.82 -6.53 -8.79
N LEU A 19 23.51 -6.87 -10.05
CA LEU A 19 24.08 -6.27 -11.24
C LEU A 19 23.22 -5.09 -11.71
N HIS A 20 23.36 -3.94 -11.06
CA HIS A 20 22.64 -2.71 -11.40
C HIS A 20 23.61 -1.51 -11.42
N PRO A 21 23.44 -0.52 -12.32
CA PRO A 21 24.32 0.66 -12.38
C PRO A 21 24.30 1.51 -11.09
N ASP A 22 23.19 1.53 -10.36
CA ASP A 22 23.09 2.15 -9.05
C ASP A 22 23.49 1.14 -7.94
N PRO A 23 24.62 1.34 -7.23
CA PRO A 23 25.06 0.47 -6.16
C PRO A 23 24.21 0.57 -4.89
N ARG A 24 23.34 1.58 -4.77
CA ARG A 24 22.42 1.80 -3.63
C ARG A 24 20.97 1.80 -4.07
N GLN A 25 20.65 0.89 -4.99
CA GLN A 25 19.34 0.77 -5.61
C GLN A 25 18.19 0.76 -4.60
N ALA A 26 18.34 0.06 -3.47
CA ALA A 26 17.31 0.00 -2.42
C ALA A 26 17.06 1.37 -1.75
N GLU A 27 18.09 2.17 -1.51
CA GLU A 27 17.94 3.52 -0.94
C GLU A 27 17.30 4.48 -1.94
N THR A 28 17.66 4.37 -3.22
CA THR A 28 17.04 5.17 -4.29
C THR A 28 15.56 4.80 -4.47
N ALA A 29 15.24 3.51 -4.45
CA ALA A 29 13.86 3.03 -4.47
C ALA A 29 13.07 3.49 -3.24
N ALA A 30 13.65 3.43 -2.04
CA ALA A 30 13.02 3.94 -0.82
C ALA A 30 12.67 5.44 -0.94
N ARG A 31 13.59 6.26 -1.48
CA ARG A 31 13.35 7.69 -1.71
C ARG A 31 12.24 7.93 -2.73
N MET A 32 12.18 7.14 -3.80
CA MET A 32 11.13 7.23 -4.81
C MET A 32 9.74 6.91 -4.24
N LEU A 33 9.67 5.90 -3.37
CA LEU A 33 8.43 5.47 -2.73
C LEU A 33 8.01 6.37 -1.55
N SER A 34 8.89 7.26 -1.11
CA SER A 34 8.59 8.23 -0.05
C SER A 34 7.54 9.24 -0.53
N GLY A 35 6.40 9.30 0.17
CA GLY A 35 5.30 10.22 -0.16
C GLY A 35 4.27 9.66 -1.15
N VAL A 36 4.37 8.39 -1.53
CA VAL A 36 3.30 7.69 -2.26
C VAL A 36 2.17 7.34 -1.29
N ASP A 37 0.93 7.69 -1.66
CA ASP A 37 -0.26 7.34 -0.87
C ASP A 37 -0.36 5.81 -0.67
N GLY A 38 -0.66 5.39 0.54
CA GLY A 38 -0.69 3.97 0.93
C GLY A 38 0.63 3.40 1.43
N ILE A 39 1.78 4.07 1.22
CA ILE A 39 3.06 3.65 1.77
C ILE A 39 3.29 4.33 3.12
N LEU A 40 3.41 3.52 4.17
CA LEU A 40 3.58 4.00 5.55
C LEU A 40 5.04 4.18 5.92
N GLU A 41 5.91 3.26 5.49
CA GLU A 41 7.33 3.30 5.81
C GLU A 41 8.16 2.52 4.78
N THR A 42 9.35 3.02 4.47
CA THR A 42 10.33 2.35 3.62
C THR A 42 11.68 2.33 4.31
N ARG A 43 12.33 1.16 4.38
CA ARG A 43 13.66 0.98 4.95
C ARG A 43 14.54 0.20 4.00
N ALA A 44 15.79 0.61 3.82
CA ALA A 44 16.77 -0.12 3.03
C ALA A 44 17.82 -0.76 3.96
N PRO A 45 17.55 -1.95 4.53
CA PRO A 45 18.50 -2.63 5.42
C PRO A 45 19.82 -2.99 4.72
N THR A 46 19.80 -3.24 3.40
CA THR A 46 20.99 -3.45 2.60
C THR A 46 20.86 -2.71 1.26
N PRO A 47 21.95 -2.52 0.49
CA PRO A 47 21.89 -1.80 -0.78
C PRO A 47 20.99 -2.45 -1.85
N THR A 48 20.69 -3.74 -1.71
CA THR A 48 19.88 -4.55 -2.64
C THR A 48 18.59 -5.07 -2.01
N LEU A 49 18.26 -4.71 -0.78
CA LEU A 49 17.03 -5.14 -0.10
C LEU A 49 16.29 -3.92 0.42
N LEU A 50 15.04 -3.78 -0.01
CA LEU A 50 14.11 -2.77 0.45
C LEU A 50 13.00 -3.44 1.25
N GLU A 51 12.72 -2.92 2.43
CA GLU A 51 11.55 -3.26 3.22
C GLU A 51 10.51 -2.15 3.08
N VAL A 52 9.29 -2.52 2.74
CA VAL A 52 8.17 -1.58 2.56
C VAL A 52 7.04 -1.99 3.47
N ARG A 53 6.54 -1.02 4.23
CA ARG A 53 5.32 -1.11 5.02
C ARG A 53 4.24 -0.28 4.37
N TYR A 54 3.11 -0.90 4.03
CA TYR A 54 2.04 -0.24 3.27
C TYR A 54 0.66 -0.77 3.67
N HIS A 55 -0.37 0.00 3.33
CA HIS A 55 -1.77 -0.36 3.57
C HIS A 55 -2.34 -1.07 2.34
N VAL A 56 -2.69 -2.35 2.49
CA VAL A 56 -3.05 -3.25 1.38
C VAL A 56 -4.27 -2.79 0.58
N LEU A 57 -5.17 -2.00 1.18
CA LEU A 57 -6.35 -1.48 0.48
C LEU A 57 -6.03 -0.25 -0.38
N GLU A 58 -4.98 0.50 -0.04
CA GLU A 58 -4.56 1.69 -0.78
C GLU A 58 -3.61 1.31 -1.91
N VAL A 59 -2.61 0.49 -1.60
CA VAL A 59 -1.58 0.03 -2.56
C VAL A 59 -1.27 -1.45 -2.36
N THR A 60 -1.04 -2.20 -3.43
CA THR A 60 -0.59 -3.61 -3.38
C THR A 60 0.91 -3.74 -3.60
N LEU A 61 1.48 -4.88 -3.17
CA LEU A 61 2.89 -5.18 -3.49
C LEU A 61 3.15 -5.15 -4.99
N GLU A 62 2.21 -5.68 -5.77
CA GLU A 62 2.32 -5.74 -7.22
C GLU A 62 2.39 -4.34 -7.84
N GLN A 63 1.55 -3.39 -7.38
CA GLN A 63 1.60 -2.01 -7.86
C GLN A 63 2.94 -1.34 -7.53
N ILE A 64 3.47 -1.59 -6.32
CA ILE A 64 4.78 -1.08 -5.90
C ILE A 64 5.88 -1.65 -6.81
N GLU A 65 5.89 -2.96 -7.03
CA GLU A 65 6.88 -3.62 -7.86
C GLU A 65 6.80 -3.22 -9.34
N THR A 66 5.59 -3.04 -9.87
CA THR A 66 5.38 -2.52 -11.23
C THR A 66 5.93 -1.12 -11.36
N ALA A 67 5.61 -0.19 -10.44
CA ALA A 67 6.13 1.18 -10.47
C ALA A 67 7.67 1.23 -10.37
N LEU A 68 8.27 0.37 -9.53
CA LEU A 68 9.72 0.25 -9.44
C LEU A 68 10.32 -0.25 -10.78
N THR A 69 9.70 -1.27 -11.39
CA THR A 69 10.17 -1.84 -12.66
C THR A 69 10.04 -0.84 -13.81
N GLU A 70 8.95 -0.08 -13.88
CA GLU A 70 8.72 0.98 -14.87
C GLU A 70 9.72 2.13 -14.74
N THR A 71 10.24 2.37 -13.54
CA THR A 71 11.27 3.39 -13.27
C THR A 71 12.68 2.89 -13.61
N GLY A 72 12.82 1.63 -14.03
CA GLY A 72 14.08 1.03 -14.46
C GLY A 72 14.80 0.20 -13.39
N PHE A 73 14.18 -0.02 -12.23
CA PHE A 73 14.73 -0.91 -11.21
C PHE A 73 14.55 -2.38 -11.60
N HIS A 74 15.61 -3.16 -11.40
CA HIS A 74 15.59 -4.59 -11.70
C HIS A 74 15.40 -5.39 -10.41
N LEU A 75 14.22 -6.00 -10.25
CA LEU A 75 13.93 -6.90 -9.15
C LEU A 75 14.63 -8.24 -9.37
N SER A 76 15.04 -8.88 -8.28
CA SER A 76 15.70 -10.18 -8.35
C SER A 76 14.76 -11.25 -8.92
N SER A 77 15.27 -12.05 -9.84
CA SER A 77 14.49 -13.07 -10.57
C SER A 77 14.67 -14.49 -10.01
N ARG A 78 15.29 -14.62 -8.83
CA ARG A 78 15.47 -15.91 -8.13
C ARG A 78 14.11 -16.58 -7.90
N LEU A 79 14.05 -17.90 -8.06
CA LEU A 79 12.80 -18.67 -8.00
C LEU A 79 12.04 -18.45 -6.69
N ILE A 80 12.75 -18.44 -5.56
CA ILE A 80 12.16 -18.22 -4.24
C ILE A 80 11.42 -16.88 -4.15
N HIS A 81 11.99 -15.81 -4.68
CA HIS A 81 11.35 -14.49 -4.69
C HIS A 81 10.17 -14.43 -5.65
N LYS A 82 10.21 -15.14 -6.79
CA LYS A 82 9.05 -15.26 -7.69
C LYS A 82 7.88 -15.97 -7.00
N LEU A 83 8.13 -17.05 -6.27
CA LEU A 83 7.09 -17.79 -5.53
C LEU A 83 6.50 -16.94 -4.39
N GLN A 84 7.35 -16.26 -3.62
CA GLN A 84 6.88 -15.35 -2.56
C GLN A 84 5.99 -14.24 -3.10
N ARG A 85 6.40 -13.59 -4.20
CA ARG A 85 5.58 -12.57 -4.87
C ARG A 85 4.23 -13.11 -5.33
N ALA A 86 4.22 -14.26 -6.01
CA ALA A 86 2.98 -14.87 -6.46
C ALA A 86 2.01 -15.15 -5.30
N LEU A 87 2.53 -15.63 -4.17
CA LEU A 87 1.74 -15.84 -2.95
C LEU A 87 1.21 -14.52 -2.37
N TYR A 88 2.06 -13.50 -2.27
CA TYR A 88 1.65 -12.19 -1.77
C TYR A 88 0.59 -11.56 -2.66
N TYR A 89 0.76 -11.58 -3.97
CA TYR A 89 -0.23 -11.03 -4.92
C TYR A 89 -1.58 -11.71 -4.77
N TYR A 90 -1.59 -13.05 -4.69
CA TYR A 90 -2.82 -13.80 -4.51
C TYR A 90 -3.50 -13.48 -3.17
N THR A 91 -2.75 -13.52 -2.07
CA THR A 91 -3.32 -13.29 -0.72
C THR A 91 -3.82 -11.86 -0.56
N GLU A 92 -3.12 -10.87 -1.11
CA GLU A 92 -3.54 -9.47 -1.09
C GLU A 92 -4.78 -9.23 -1.96
N ASP A 93 -4.86 -9.83 -3.16
CA ASP A 93 -6.04 -9.72 -4.02
C ASP A 93 -7.29 -10.31 -3.34
N VAL A 94 -7.15 -11.47 -2.71
CA VAL A 94 -8.23 -12.10 -1.93
C VAL A 94 -8.62 -11.23 -0.73
N GLN A 95 -7.64 -10.71 0.02
CA GLN A 95 -7.91 -9.83 1.17
C GLN A 95 -8.66 -8.56 0.73
N ARG A 96 -8.22 -7.93 -0.36
CA ARG A 96 -8.88 -6.76 -0.93
C ARG A 96 -10.30 -7.06 -1.42
N ALA A 97 -10.49 -8.20 -2.08
CA ALA A 97 -11.82 -8.65 -2.52
C ALA A 97 -12.77 -8.85 -1.32
N ASN A 98 -12.29 -9.48 -0.24
CA ASN A 98 -13.07 -9.70 0.98
C ASN A 98 -13.43 -8.37 1.68
N ASN A 99 -12.58 -7.35 1.59
CA ASN A 99 -12.84 -6.00 2.08
C ASN A 99 -13.65 -5.13 1.09
N GLY A 100 -14.24 -5.73 0.04
CA GLY A 100 -15.10 -5.02 -0.91
C GLY A 100 -14.36 -4.08 -1.88
N CYS A 101 -13.06 -4.33 -2.06
CA CYS A 101 -12.09 -3.55 -2.84
C CYS A 101 -11.49 -4.40 -3.98
N ARG A 102 -12.34 -4.93 -4.86
CA ARG A 102 -11.91 -5.84 -5.93
C ARG A 102 -11.05 -5.11 -6.98
N ARG A 103 -10.14 -5.86 -7.63
CA ARG A 103 -9.29 -5.37 -8.71
C ARG A 103 -10.11 -4.64 -9.79
N GLY A 104 -9.72 -3.39 -10.11
CA GLY A 104 -10.38 -2.55 -11.12
C GLY A 104 -11.62 -1.78 -10.64
N ASP A 105 -11.99 -1.88 -9.37
CA ASP A 105 -13.15 -1.17 -8.83
C ASP A 105 -12.77 0.25 -8.40
N SER A 106 -13.17 1.26 -9.18
CA SER A 106 -12.95 2.69 -8.89
C SER A 106 -13.60 3.14 -7.57
N ASN A 107 -14.54 2.34 -7.04
CA ASN A 107 -15.19 2.58 -5.75
C ASN A 107 -14.31 2.22 -4.54
N CYS A 108 -13.18 1.54 -4.72
CA CYS A 108 -12.36 1.11 -3.59
C CYS A 108 -11.82 2.32 -2.80
N THR A 109 -11.20 3.30 -3.45
CA THR A 109 -10.75 4.55 -2.80
C THR A 109 -11.91 5.31 -2.17
N ARG A 110 -13.08 5.35 -2.84
CA ARG A 110 -14.28 6.00 -2.31
C ARG A 110 -14.79 5.32 -1.04
N LYS A 111 -14.83 3.99 -1.00
CA LYS A 111 -15.26 3.22 0.19
C LYS A 111 -14.27 3.38 1.34
N ILE A 112 -12.97 3.26 1.07
CA ILE A 112 -11.91 3.47 2.08
C ILE A 112 -12.01 4.89 2.65
N PHE A 113 -12.21 5.89 1.78
CA PHE A 113 -12.36 7.28 2.21
C PHE A 113 -13.65 7.51 3.01
N ILE A 114 -14.78 6.94 2.59
CA ILE A 114 -16.04 7.01 3.35
C ILE A 114 -15.86 6.37 4.74
N GLU A 115 -15.22 5.21 4.82
CA GLU A 115 -15.02 4.49 6.07
C GLU A 115 -14.03 5.22 7.00
N SER A 116 -12.88 5.66 6.49
CA SER A 116 -11.93 6.51 7.22
C SER A 116 -12.57 7.83 7.67
N TYR A 117 -13.39 8.44 6.81
CA TYR A 117 -14.16 9.63 7.16
C TYR A 117 -15.15 9.29 8.28
N GLN A 118 -15.91 8.21 8.21
CA GLN A 118 -16.87 7.85 9.26
C GLN A 118 -16.20 7.55 10.62
N ARG A 119 -15.00 6.96 10.61
CA ARG A 119 -14.25 6.60 11.82
C ARG A 119 -13.52 7.79 12.48
N ARG A 120 -13.22 8.86 11.74
CA ARG A 120 -12.59 10.07 12.31
C ARG A 120 -13.55 10.84 13.21
N ASP A 121 -13.06 11.26 14.38
CA ASP A 121 -13.78 12.16 15.26
C ASP A 121 -13.79 13.57 14.67
N HIS A 122 -14.85 13.89 13.93
CA HIS A 122 -15.05 15.17 13.29
C HIS A 122 -15.50 16.20 14.34
N ARG A 123 -14.55 16.96 14.88
CA ARG A 123 -14.82 18.07 15.80
C ARG A 123 -15.73 19.17 15.23
N LEU A 124 -15.93 19.20 13.90
CA LEU A 124 -16.87 20.09 13.19
C LEU A 124 -18.10 19.38 12.63
N ARG A 125 -18.40 18.14 13.04
CA ARG A 125 -19.65 17.49 12.64
C ARG A 125 -20.81 18.23 13.29
N ASP A 126 -21.58 18.93 12.47
CA ASP A 126 -22.76 19.66 12.93
C ASP A 126 -23.73 18.69 13.64
N PRO A 127 -23.89 18.81 14.97
CA PRO A 127 -24.71 17.90 15.75
C PRO A 127 -26.21 18.18 15.53
N ARG A 128 -26.57 19.25 14.82
CA ARG A 128 -27.96 19.63 14.62
C ARG A 128 -28.71 18.58 13.79
N PRO A 129 -29.91 18.16 14.23
CA PRO A 129 -30.79 17.28 13.47
C PRO A 129 -31.07 17.80 12.07
N GLU A 130 -31.28 16.91 11.09
CA GLU A 130 -31.50 17.29 9.69
C GLU A 130 -32.61 18.33 9.50
N HIS A 131 -33.68 18.23 10.29
CA HIS A 131 -34.81 19.13 10.19
C HIS A 131 -34.48 20.58 10.58
N TRP A 132 -33.38 20.85 11.30
CA TRP A 132 -32.93 22.21 11.63
C TRP A 132 -32.01 22.83 10.58
N ARG A 133 -31.53 22.06 9.60
CA ARG A 133 -30.61 22.53 8.56
C ARG A 133 -31.30 23.28 7.42
N ARG A 134 -32.62 23.17 7.29
CA ARG A 134 -33.42 23.78 6.22
C ARG A 134 -33.94 25.19 6.52
N TYR A 135 -33.65 25.73 7.70
CA TYR A 135 -34.20 27.00 8.19
C TYR A 135 -33.15 28.11 8.33
N LEU A 136 -32.01 27.98 7.65
CA LEU A 136 -30.94 28.98 7.56
C LEU A 136 -30.74 29.43 6.12
#